data_AF-H2YQR6-F1
#
_entry.id   AF-H2YQR6-F1
#
_cell.length_a   1.000
_cell.length_b   1.000
_cell.length_c   1.000
_cell.angle_alpha   90.00
_cell.angle_beta   90.00
_cell.angle_gamma   90.00
#
_symmetry.space_group_name_H-M   'P 1'
#
loop_
_entity.id
_entity.type
_entity.pdbx_description
1 polymer ?
#
loop_
_entity_poly.entity_id
_entity_poly.type
_entity_poly.pdbx_seq_one_letter_code
_entity_poly.pdbx_strand_id
1 'polypeptide(L)'
;MVCVMVISVLVLVHAAYAGDGLRIRGVSLTKNSLYNPDRDFTCFDGSKSFQFSLVNDDYCDCTDGSDEPGTSACPNGSFHCPNPGYRPANIPSSRVNDGVCDCCDGSDEWKNTQKCQNTCNELWIAEKQRLAEENEAANIGIKLKEEFSKTGLSKKAERQAKVAELETKLEELSAKEEDLKISKEEIESREATALEEHRRVKEEQRLKEAHEDNLKRGAEAFSEMDSDKDAILVPAELVLHSELDPDTSDSEFTAAEAEVMLQADSVDLNYFLTNVWPMINSTFQTTLAPPVEQQEQENQEVKTEEDLGEDDILRGEVVDEEDYYEDEEETDQEDHQEEEEAEEEGPSSGP
;
A
#
# COMPACT_ATOMS: atom_id res chain seq x y z
N MET A 1 -4.00 79.50 49.25
CA MET A 1 -3.99 78.24 48.49
C MET A 1 -2.68 78.03 47.71
N VAL A 2 -2.10 79.06 47.08
CA VAL A 2 -0.82 78.95 46.33
C VAL A 2 0.37 78.50 47.20
N CYS A 3 0.48 78.99 48.44
CA CYS A 3 1.61 78.66 49.34
C CYS A 3 1.62 77.19 49.81
N VAL A 4 0.44 76.56 49.97
CA VAL A 4 0.31 75.16 50.39
C VAL A 4 0.65 74.20 49.25
N MET A 5 0.33 74.58 48.00
CA MET A 5 0.69 73.79 46.82
C MET A 5 2.20 73.80 46.53
N VAL A 6 2.89 74.92 46.75
CA VAL A 6 4.35 75.01 46.56
C VAL A 6 5.11 74.16 47.59
N ILE A 7 4.66 74.16 48.85
CA ILE A 7 5.26 73.32 49.90
C ILE A 7 5.00 71.83 49.65
N SER A 8 3.79 71.46 49.18
CA SER A 8 3.45 70.08 48.83
C SER A 8 4.25 69.54 47.63
N VAL A 9 4.50 70.38 46.62
CA VAL A 9 5.38 70.05 45.49
C VAL A 9 6.85 69.92 45.94
N LEU A 10 7.33 70.78 46.84
CA LEU A 10 8.68 70.67 47.39
C LEU A 10 8.88 69.40 48.24
N VAL A 11 7.88 68.98 49.02
CA VAL A 11 7.95 67.73 49.80
C VAL A 11 7.91 66.49 48.88
N LEU A 12 7.11 66.51 47.81
CA LEU A 12 7.08 65.44 46.81
C LEU A 12 8.38 65.35 46.00
N VAL A 13 9.06 66.48 45.73
CA VAL A 13 10.36 66.49 45.07
C VAL A 13 11.47 65.97 46.01
N HIS A 14 11.45 66.27 47.31
CA HIS A 14 12.43 65.69 48.25
C HIS A 14 12.22 64.19 48.49
N ALA A 15 10.98 63.69 48.41
CA ALA A 15 10.70 62.25 48.54
C ALA A 15 11.13 61.44 47.31
N ALA A 16 11.30 62.07 46.13
CA ALA A 16 11.76 61.40 44.92
C ALA A 16 13.30 61.19 44.85
N TYR A 17 14.07 61.82 45.75
CA TYR A 17 15.54 61.65 45.82
C TYR A 17 16.01 60.66 46.89
N ALA A 18 15.09 60.03 47.63
CA ALA A 18 15.41 59.06 48.68
C ALA A 18 15.11 57.63 48.19
N GLY A 19 15.92 57.14 47.26
CA GLY A 19 15.72 55.80 46.67
C GLY A 19 16.93 55.17 45.98
N ASP A 20 18.10 55.82 45.92
CA ASP A 20 19.35 55.11 45.58
C ASP A 20 19.93 54.52 46.88
N GLY A 21 19.29 53.45 47.36
CA GLY A 21 19.85 52.64 48.43
C GLY A 21 21.17 52.03 47.94
N LEU A 22 22.29 52.52 48.47
CA LEU A 22 23.65 51.93 48.49
C LEU A 22 23.79 50.69 47.58
N ARG A 23 23.76 50.90 46.26
CA ARG A 23 23.89 49.82 45.30
C ARG A 23 25.37 49.57 45.08
N ILE A 24 25.82 48.37 45.39
CA ILE A 24 27.21 47.98 45.17
C ILE A 24 27.42 47.76 43.68
N ARG A 25 28.49 48.37 43.15
CA ARG A 25 28.86 48.22 41.74
C ARG A 25 29.16 46.76 41.43
N GLY A 26 28.72 46.30 40.26
CA GLY A 26 28.95 44.94 39.79
C GLY A 26 28.11 43.87 40.51
N VAL A 27 27.12 44.28 41.31
CA VAL A 27 26.18 43.38 41.97
C VAL A 27 24.78 43.50 41.36
N SER A 28 24.12 42.36 41.17
CA SER A 28 22.73 42.29 40.72
C SER A 28 21.77 42.75 41.81
N LEU A 29 20.61 43.29 41.41
CA LEU A 29 19.61 43.78 42.37
C LEU A 29 19.19 42.72 43.39
N THR A 30 19.08 41.46 42.96
CA THR A 30 18.74 40.32 43.83
C THR A 30 19.82 40.02 44.86
N LYS A 31 21.09 40.31 44.58
CA LYS A 31 22.24 40.04 45.46
C LYS A 31 22.67 41.25 46.29
N ASN A 32 22.09 42.42 46.07
CA ASN A 32 22.52 43.66 46.74
C ASN A 32 22.41 43.59 48.27
N SER A 33 21.40 42.87 48.80
CA SER A 33 21.21 42.69 50.25
C SER A 33 22.32 41.88 50.95
N LEU A 34 23.12 41.12 50.19
CA LEU A 34 24.28 40.41 50.71
C LEU A 34 25.41 41.37 51.12
N TYR A 35 25.46 42.55 50.50
CA TYR A 35 26.47 43.57 50.69
C TYR A 35 25.93 44.72 51.56
N ASN A 36 25.86 44.50 52.87
CA ASN A 36 25.38 45.51 53.81
C ASN A 36 26.57 46.32 54.40
N PRO A 37 26.66 47.64 54.16
CA PRO A 37 27.76 48.48 54.64
C PRO A 37 27.79 48.72 56.16
N ASP A 38 26.71 48.43 56.88
CA ASP A 38 26.61 48.67 58.33
C ASP A 38 27.24 47.54 59.18
N ARG A 39 27.77 46.49 58.54
CA ARG A 39 28.37 45.33 59.22
C ARG A 39 29.61 44.82 58.50
N ASP A 40 30.39 44.00 59.19
CA ASP A 40 31.52 43.30 58.58
C ASP A 40 31.04 42.41 57.42
N PHE A 41 31.83 42.40 56.35
CA PHE A 41 31.63 41.52 55.21
C PHE A 41 32.26 40.16 55.51
N THR A 42 31.58 39.10 55.10
CA THR A 42 32.10 37.72 55.17
C THR A 42 32.06 37.16 53.76
N CYS A 43 33.20 36.63 53.31
CA CYS A 43 33.29 35.97 52.00
C CYS A 43 32.17 34.93 51.86
N PHE A 44 31.62 34.75 50.66
CA PHE A 44 30.49 33.83 50.48
C PHE A 44 30.88 32.35 50.67
N ASP A 45 32.16 32.02 50.51
CA ASP A 45 32.77 30.74 50.87
C ASP A 45 32.97 30.54 52.39
N GLY A 46 32.74 31.58 53.21
CA GLY A 46 32.92 31.57 54.66
C GLY A 46 34.39 31.57 55.12
N SER A 47 35.34 31.81 54.22
CA SER A 47 36.77 31.71 54.52
C SER A 47 37.30 32.80 55.45
N LYS A 48 36.82 34.04 55.28
CA LYS A 48 37.29 35.22 56.04
C LYS A 48 36.15 36.22 56.25
N SER A 49 36.30 37.03 57.30
CA SER A 49 35.45 38.19 57.58
C SER A 49 36.30 39.42 57.88
N PHE A 50 35.89 40.57 57.38
CA PHE A 50 36.61 41.83 57.51
C PHE A 50 35.67 43.04 57.38
N GLN A 51 36.19 44.24 57.63
CA GLN A 51 35.42 45.48 57.55
C GLN A 51 34.92 45.72 56.12
N PHE A 52 33.70 46.20 55.96
CA PHE A 52 33.08 46.42 54.65
C PHE A 52 33.88 47.36 53.72
N SER A 53 34.77 48.19 54.26
CA SER A 53 35.65 49.07 53.49
C SER A 53 36.62 48.34 52.55
N LEU A 54 36.85 47.04 52.77
CA LEU A 54 37.68 46.20 51.89
C LEU A 54 36.86 45.62 50.71
N VAL A 55 35.55 45.85 50.66
CA VAL A 55 34.74 45.45 49.50
C VAL A 55 34.94 46.47 48.37
N ASN A 56 35.34 46.01 47.19
CA ASN A 56 35.71 46.82 46.03
C ASN A 56 36.89 47.76 46.29
N ASP A 57 37.90 47.30 47.03
CA ASP A 57 39.08 48.08 47.35
C ASP A 57 40.24 47.89 46.36
N ASP A 58 40.00 47.14 45.27
CA ASP A 58 40.97 46.81 44.23
C ASP A 58 42.04 45.79 44.69
N TYR A 59 41.76 45.05 45.77
CA TYR A 59 42.58 43.95 46.27
C TYR A 59 41.74 42.69 46.51
N CYS A 60 42.29 41.51 46.20
CA CYS A 60 41.55 40.26 46.31
C CYS A 60 41.83 39.55 47.65
N ASP A 61 40.90 39.67 48.60
CA ASP A 61 40.95 39.08 49.94
C ASP A 61 40.21 37.75 50.05
N CYS A 62 39.12 37.57 49.31
CA CYS A 62 38.34 36.33 49.29
C CYS A 62 38.80 35.37 48.18
N THR A 63 38.83 34.07 48.50
CA THR A 63 39.23 33.05 47.51
C THR A 63 38.17 32.88 46.41
N ASP A 64 36.90 33.16 46.73
CA ASP A 64 35.76 33.13 45.80
C ASP A 64 35.53 34.44 45.04
N GLY A 65 36.31 35.49 45.34
CA GLY A 65 36.20 36.83 44.75
C GLY A 65 34.91 37.59 45.09
N SER A 66 34.21 37.18 46.15
CA SER A 66 32.95 37.81 46.58
C SER A 66 33.12 39.23 47.14
N ASP A 67 34.35 39.63 47.46
CA ASP A 67 34.73 40.96 47.93
C ASP A 67 34.91 42.00 46.82
N GLU A 68 35.22 41.55 45.60
CA GLU A 68 35.53 42.41 44.46
C GLU A 68 34.52 42.28 43.29
N PRO A 69 33.20 42.44 43.52
CA PRO A 69 32.20 42.34 42.44
C PRO A 69 32.29 43.49 41.43
N GLY A 70 32.87 44.63 41.80
CA GLY A 70 32.91 45.89 41.07
C GLY A 70 34.28 46.30 40.52
N THR A 71 35.29 45.44 40.68
CA THR A 71 36.68 45.66 40.24
C THR A 71 37.21 44.43 39.49
N SER A 72 38.44 44.52 39.00
CA SER A 72 39.17 43.45 38.30
C SER A 72 40.19 42.73 39.18
N ALA A 73 40.18 42.95 40.49
CA ALA A 73 41.22 42.47 41.40
C ALA A 73 41.21 40.95 41.60
N CYS A 74 40.03 40.31 41.56
CA CYS A 74 39.91 38.86 41.72
C CYS A 74 39.84 38.12 40.37
N PRO A 75 40.66 37.08 40.13
CA PRO A 75 40.75 36.38 38.84
C PRO A 75 39.52 35.53 38.50
N ASN A 76 38.79 35.07 39.51
CA ASN A 76 37.54 34.31 39.40
C ASN A 76 36.29 35.16 39.67
N GLY A 77 36.45 36.48 39.78
CA GLY A 77 35.34 37.40 40.01
C GLY A 77 34.43 37.52 38.79
N SER A 78 33.22 38.01 39.03
CA SER A 78 32.27 38.37 37.98
C SER A 78 31.61 39.71 38.28
N PHE A 79 31.54 40.54 37.24
CA PHE A 79 30.91 41.85 37.29
C PHE A 79 29.53 41.81 36.65
N HIS A 80 28.53 42.32 37.36
CA HIS A 80 27.16 42.40 36.85
C HIS A 80 26.89 43.72 36.14
N CYS A 81 26.66 43.66 34.81
CA CYS A 81 26.11 44.73 34.00
C CYS A 81 24.58 44.84 34.23
N PRO A 82 24.08 45.95 34.81
CA PRO A 82 22.64 46.17 34.95
C PRO A 82 21.90 46.27 33.60
N ASN A 83 22.51 46.91 32.61
CA ASN A 83 21.96 47.10 31.26
C ASN A 83 20.49 47.57 31.25
N PRO A 84 20.15 48.71 31.89
CA PRO A 84 18.78 49.17 32.02
C PRO A 84 18.13 49.36 30.64
N GLY A 85 16.93 48.82 30.47
CA GLY A 85 16.22 48.84 29.18
C GLY A 85 16.64 47.72 28.22
N TYR A 86 17.60 46.88 28.60
CA TYR A 86 17.95 45.65 27.89
C TYR A 86 18.11 44.48 28.89
N ARG A 87 18.75 43.38 28.47
CA ARG A 87 19.00 42.22 29.34
C ARG A 87 20.25 42.44 30.21
N PRO A 88 20.16 42.20 31.53
CA PRO A 88 21.34 42.23 32.39
C PRO A 88 22.31 41.11 31.98
N ALA A 89 23.60 41.34 32.19
CA ALA A 89 24.64 40.40 31.83
C ALA A 89 25.71 40.33 32.92
N ASN A 90 26.42 39.21 32.99
CA ASN A 90 27.60 39.08 33.84
C ASN A 90 28.81 38.95 32.94
N ILE A 91 29.85 39.72 33.22
CA ILE A 91 31.13 39.64 32.54
C ILE A 91 32.21 39.15 33.52
N PRO A 92 33.33 38.59 33.03
CA PRO A 92 34.47 38.28 33.87
C PRO A 92 35.04 39.55 34.50
N SER A 93 35.48 39.49 35.77
CA SER A 93 36.10 40.65 36.45
C SER A 93 37.31 41.19 35.69
N SER A 94 38.02 40.36 34.92
CA SER A 94 39.15 40.79 34.09
C SER A 94 38.80 41.87 33.06
N ARG A 95 37.52 42.03 32.71
CA ARG A 95 37.03 43.03 31.74
C ARG A 95 36.59 44.35 32.39
N VAL A 96 36.77 44.47 33.70
CA VAL A 96 36.41 45.70 34.42
C VAL A 96 37.58 46.68 34.36
N ASN A 97 37.37 47.83 33.72
CA ASN A 97 38.38 48.86 33.50
C ASN A 97 39.59 48.37 32.67
N ASP A 98 39.36 47.49 31.70
CA ASP A 98 40.39 46.99 30.78
C ASP A 98 40.55 47.88 29.52
N GLY A 99 39.68 48.88 29.37
CA GLY A 99 39.66 49.81 28.25
C GLY A 99 38.71 49.42 27.12
N VAL A 100 37.97 48.32 27.25
CA VAL A 100 36.98 47.82 26.29
C VAL A 100 35.57 47.97 26.87
N CYS A 101 34.60 48.40 26.06
CA CYS A 101 33.22 48.52 26.49
C CYS A 101 32.48 47.19 26.26
N ASP A 102 32.36 46.37 27.30
CA ASP A 102 31.65 45.08 27.29
C ASP A 102 30.17 45.21 27.71
N CYS A 103 29.88 46.01 28.75
CA CYS A 103 28.49 46.27 29.13
C CYS A 103 27.86 47.27 28.14
N CYS A 104 26.64 47.02 27.68
CA CYS A 104 25.95 47.98 26.80
C CYS A 104 25.67 49.32 27.49
N ASP A 105 25.63 49.34 28.82
CA ASP A 105 25.47 50.57 29.60
C ASP A 105 26.80 51.25 29.95
N GLY A 106 27.93 50.62 29.63
CA GLY A 106 29.28 51.10 29.90
C GLY A 106 29.67 51.12 31.39
N SER A 107 28.96 50.38 32.24
CA SER A 107 29.17 50.38 33.70
C SER A 107 30.48 49.70 34.15
N ASP A 108 31.08 48.89 33.29
CA ASP A 108 32.36 48.22 33.43
C ASP A 108 33.56 49.18 33.36
N GLU A 109 33.51 50.21 32.51
CA GLU A 109 34.61 51.16 32.25
C GLU A 109 34.47 52.46 33.05
N TRP A 110 34.22 52.36 34.35
CA TRP A 110 33.92 53.50 35.20
C TRP A 110 35.14 54.31 35.67
N LYS A 111 36.35 53.71 35.69
CA LYS A 111 37.63 54.39 35.99
C LYS A 111 38.23 55.08 34.75
N ASN A 112 37.81 54.71 33.54
CA ASN A 112 38.43 55.17 32.30
C ASN A 112 38.11 56.65 32.00
N THR A 113 39.05 57.35 31.35
CA THR A 113 38.89 58.76 30.96
C THR A 113 37.92 58.91 29.78
N GLN A 114 37.88 57.92 28.89
CA GLN A 114 36.91 57.85 27.81
C GLN A 114 35.68 57.09 28.31
N LYS A 115 34.51 57.74 28.28
CA LYS A 115 33.26 57.13 28.72
C LYS A 115 32.68 56.27 27.61
N CYS A 116 32.34 55.02 27.92
CA CYS A 116 31.57 54.16 27.04
C CYS A 116 30.18 54.76 26.74
N GLN A 117 29.72 54.60 25.50
CA GLN A 117 28.38 55.02 25.10
C GLN A 117 27.35 53.97 25.51
N ASN A 118 26.19 54.42 26.00
CA ASN A 118 25.10 53.51 26.32
C ASN A 118 24.34 53.12 25.04
N THR A 119 24.43 51.85 24.64
CA THR A 119 23.82 51.28 23.43
C THR A 119 22.66 50.33 23.75
N CYS A 120 22.27 50.18 25.02
CA CYS A 120 21.27 49.19 25.45
C CYS A 120 19.92 49.33 24.74
N ASN A 121 19.45 50.57 24.51
CA ASN A 121 18.17 50.80 23.84
C ASN A 121 18.21 50.39 22.36
N GLU A 122 19.33 50.62 21.67
CA GLU A 122 19.49 50.23 20.26
C GLU A 122 19.51 48.71 20.11
N LEU A 123 20.25 48.03 21.00
CA LEU A 123 20.29 46.57 21.06
C LEU A 123 18.91 45.97 21.35
N TRP A 124 18.13 46.59 22.25
CA TRP A 124 16.76 46.16 22.53
C TRP A 124 15.85 46.30 21.30
N ILE A 125 15.92 47.43 20.59
CA ILE A 125 15.10 47.66 19.39
C ILE A 125 15.45 46.63 18.31
N ALA A 126 16.74 46.39 18.06
CA ALA A 126 17.20 45.41 17.08
C ALA A 126 16.73 43.99 17.44
N GLU A 127 16.88 43.57 18.69
CA GLU A 127 16.42 42.25 19.14
C GLU A 127 14.90 42.10 19.01
N LYS A 128 14.14 43.14 19.37
CA LYS A 128 12.68 43.13 19.23
C LYS A 128 12.23 43.00 17.78
N GLN A 129 12.93 43.66 16.85
CA GLN A 129 12.66 43.53 15.42
C GLN A 129 12.95 42.11 14.92
N ARG A 130 14.12 41.56 15.27
CA ARG A 130 14.50 40.18 14.92
C ARG A 130 13.46 39.16 15.41
N LEU A 131 13.06 39.28 16.68
CA LEU A 131 12.04 38.39 17.24
C LEU A 131 10.67 38.57 16.58
N ALA A 132 10.31 39.78 16.13
CA ALA A 132 9.05 40.00 15.43
C ALA A 132 9.05 39.30 14.06
N GLU A 133 10.14 39.41 13.31
CA GLU A 133 10.32 38.74 12.01
C GLU A 133 10.31 37.21 12.15
N GLU A 134 11.02 36.65 13.15
CA GLU A 134 11.02 35.22 13.43
C GLU A 134 9.63 34.71 13.82
N ASN A 135 8.90 35.44 14.65
CA ASN A 135 7.54 35.10 15.03
C ASN A 135 6.57 35.19 13.84
N GLU A 136 6.73 36.16 12.95
CA GLU A 136 5.92 36.27 11.74
C GLU A 136 6.15 35.07 10.81
N ALA A 137 7.42 34.73 10.55
CA ALA A 137 7.78 33.56 9.76
C ALA A 137 7.22 32.25 10.38
N ALA A 138 7.35 32.08 11.69
CA ALA A 138 6.80 30.93 12.41
C ALA A 138 5.27 30.86 12.29
N ASN A 139 4.56 31.98 12.43
CA ASN A 139 3.10 32.04 12.29
C ASN A 139 2.62 31.68 10.88
N ILE A 140 3.37 32.07 9.84
CA ILE A 140 3.09 31.66 8.46
C ILE A 140 3.27 30.14 8.33
N GLY A 141 4.38 29.60 8.82
CA GLY A 141 4.66 28.16 8.80
C GLY A 141 3.60 27.34 9.53
N ILE A 142 3.14 27.81 10.70
CA ILE A 142 2.06 27.15 11.47
C ILE A 142 0.75 27.10 10.68
N LYS A 143 0.34 28.22 10.06
CA LYS A 143 -0.89 28.26 9.25
C LYS A 143 -0.81 27.28 8.07
N LEU A 144 0.31 27.26 7.38
CA LEU A 144 0.52 26.35 6.25
C LEU A 144 0.51 24.89 6.69
N LYS A 145 1.15 24.57 7.82
CA LYS A 145 1.12 23.23 8.42
C LYS A 145 -0.31 22.79 8.76
N GLU A 146 -1.12 23.68 9.33
CA GLU A 146 -2.53 23.38 9.62
C GLU A 146 -3.34 23.11 8.35
N GLU A 147 -3.14 23.90 7.29
CA GLU A 147 -3.80 23.70 6.00
C GLU A 147 -3.40 22.37 5.35
N PHE A 148 -2.12 22.04 5.31
CA PHE A 148 -1.64 20.77 4.79
C PHE A 148 -2.11 19.58 5.63
N SER A 149 -2.15 19.72 6.96
CA SER A 149 -2.67 18.67 7.83
C SER A 149 -4.15 18.40 7.54
N LYS A 150 -4.99 19.44 7.39
CA LYS A 150 -6.41 19.28 7.05
C LYS A 150 -6.59 18.65 5.66
N THR A 151 -5.88 19.13 4.65
CA THR A 151 -5.93 18.55 3.31
C THR A 151 -5.48 17.09 3.31
N GLY A 152 -4.40 16.78 4.04
CA GLY A 152 -3.88 15.43 4.20
C GLY A 152 -4.88 14.48 4.85
N LEU A 153 -5.54 14.92 5.93
CA LEU A 153 -6.60 14.15 6.59
C LEU A 153 -7.80 13.90 5.66
N SER A 154 -8.24 14.92 4.92
CA SER A 154 -9.32 14.79 3.95
C SER A 154 -8.99 13.80 2.84
N LYS A 155 -7.79 13.91 2.24
CA LYS A 155 -7.33 12.99 1.18
C LYS A 155 -7.15 11.56 1.71
N LYS A 156 -6.65 11.39 2.93
CA LYS A 156 -6.56 10.08 3.58
C LYS A 156 -7.94 9.45 3.75
N ALA A 157 -8.91 10.19 4.28
CA ALA A 157 -10.28 9.72 4.45
C ALA A 157 -10.94 9.36 3.09
N GLU A 158 -10.75 10.18 2.06
CA GLU A 158 -11.24 9.89 0.71
C GLU A 158 -10.65 8.59 0.15
N ARG A 159 -9.33 8.39 0.29
CA ARG A 159 -8.66 7.17 -0.17
C ARG A 159 -9.11 5.94 0.61
N GLN A 160 -9.27 6.05 1.93
CA GLN A 160 -9.79 4.96 2.76
C GLN A 160 -11.22 4.58 2.35
N ALA A 161 -12.07 5.56 2.04
CA ALA A 161 -13.42 5.29 1.54
C ALA A 161 -13.41 4.57 0.17
N LYS A 162 -12.52 4.98 -0.74
CA LYS A 162 -12.36 4.30 -2.05
C LYS A 162 -11.85 2.87 -1.89
N VAL A 163 -10.93 2.61 -0.98
CA VAL A 163 -10.45 1.25 -0.69
C VAL A 163 -11.61 0.39 -0.21
N ALA A 164 -12.40 0.85 0.77
CA ALA A 164 -13.57 0.11 1.25
C ALA A 164 -14.62 -0.13 0.15
N GLU A 165 -14.84 0.84 -0.74
CA GLU A 165 -15.72 0.66 -1.90
C GLU A 165 -15.18 -0.40 -2.88
N LEU A 166 -13.88 -0.39 -3.15
CA LEU A 166 -13.26 -1.37 -4.05
C LEU A 166 -13.25 -2.78 -3.45
N GLU A 167 -13.03 -2.91 -2.15
CA GLU A 167 -13.11 -4.19 -1.43
C GLU A 167 -14.50 -4.80 -1.54
N THR A 168 -15.56 -4.01 -1.35
CA THR A 168 -16.94 -4.52 -1.49
C THR A 168 -17.27 -4.89 -2.94
N LYS A 169 -16.82 -4.11 -3.93
CA LYS A 169 -16.96 -4.48 -5.35
C LYS A 169 -16.17 -5.74 -5.72
N LEU A 170 -14.98 -5.92 -5.16
CA LEU A 170 -14.18 -7.12 -5.38
C LEU A 170 -14.91 -8.35 -4.86
N GLU A 171 -15.48 -8.27 -3.65
CA GLU A 171 -16.26 -9.36 -3.07
C GLU A 171 -17.50 -9.68 -3.94
N GLU A 172 -18.26 -8.68 -4.36
CA GLU A 172 -19.42 -8.85 -5.23
C GLU A 172 -19.05 -9.50 -6.58
N LEU A 173 -17.97 -9.03 -7.21
CA LEU A 173 -17.50 -9.58 -8.48
C LEU A 173 -16.96 -11.00 -8.33
N SER A 174 -16.24 -11.29 -7.25
CA SER A 174 -15.73 -12.64 -6.98
C SER A 174 -16.86 -13.64 -6.74
N ALA A 175 -17.93 -13.25 -6.05
CA ALA A 175 -19.12 -14.08 -5.87
C ALA A 175 -19.82 -14.34 -7.22
N LYS A 176 -19.97 -13.30 -8.05
CA LYS A 176 -20.54 -13.44 -9.40
C LYS A 176 -19.71 -14.34 -10.30
N GLU A 177 -18.38 -14.25 -10.22
CA GLU A 177 -17.47 -15.10 -10.99
C GLU A 177 -17.68 -16.57 -10.62
N GLU A 178 -17.74 -16.88 -9.32
CA GLU A 178 -17.97 -18.26 -8.87
C GLU A 178 -19.37 -18.77 -9.25
N ASP A 179 -20.41 -17.96 -9.10
CA ASP A 179 -21.77 -18.32 -9.52
C ASP A 179 -21.84 -18.60 -11.04
N LEU A 180 -21.20 -17.77 -11.86
CA LEU A 180 -21.14 -17.95 -13.31
C LEU A 180 -20.34 -19.21 -13.68
N LYS A 181 -19.27 -19.50 -12.95
CA LYS A 181 -18.46 -20.71 -13.15
C LYS A 181 -19.25 -21.97 -12.85
N ILE A 182 -19.98 -22.01 -11.73
CA ILE A 182 -20.87 -23.13 -11.39
C ILE A 182 -21.94 -23.28 -12.47
N SER A 183 -22.60 -22.20 -12.87
CA SER A 183 -23.63 -22.25 -13.92
C SER A 183 -23.07 -22.74 -15.26
N LYS A 184 -21.85 -22.34 -15.63
CA LYS A 184 -21.17 -22.82 -16.82
C LYS A 184 -20.92 -24.33 -16.75
N GLU A 185 -20.36 -24.83 -15.65
CA GLU A 185 -20.09 -26.27 -15.46
C GLU A 185 -21.39 -27.10 -15.50
N GLU A 186 -22.48 -26.60 -14.93
CA GLU A 186 -23.80 -27.23 -15.01
C GLU A 186 -24.34 -27.31 -16.45
N ILE A 187 -24.21 -26.22 -17.22
CA ILE A 187 -24.64 -26.17 -18.62
C ILE A 187 -23.78 -27.12 -19.46
N GLU A 188 -22.45 -27.08 -19.33
CA GLU A 188 -21.53 -27.96 -20.07
C GLU A 188 -21.79 -29.44 -19.75
N SER A 189 -22.03 -29.79 -18.48
CA SER A 189 -22.39 -31.15 -18.08
C SER A 189 -23.72 -31.60 -18.69
N ARG A 190 -24.72 -30.72 -18.72
CA ARG A 190 -26.02 -31.00 -19.34
C ARG A 190 -25.91 -31.14 -20.86
N GLU A 191 -25.09 -30.32 -21.51
CA GLU A 191 -24.83 -30.43 -22.95
C GLU A 191 -24.07 -31.72 -23.27
N ALA A 192 -23.06 -32.07 -22.48
CA ALA A 192 -22.30 -33.30 -22.65
C ALA A 192 -23.18 -34.55 -22.51
N THR A 193 -24.05 -34.58 -21.49
CA THR A 193 -25.00 -35.69 -21.30
C THR A 193 -26.02 -35.76 -22.43
N ALA A 194 -26.57 -34.64 -22.88
CA ALA A 194 -27.49 -34.60 -24.02
C ALA A 194 -26.81 -35.06 -25.32
N LEU A 195 -25.55 -34.67 -25.56
CA LEU A 195 -24.77 -35.07 -26.72
C LEU A 195 -24.47 -36.57 -26.71
N GLU A 196 -24.13 -37.13 -25.55
CA GLU A 196 -23.86 -38.56 -25.41
C GLU A 196 -25.14 -39.41 -25.61
N GLU A 197 -26.26 -38.97 -25.04
CA GLU A 197 -27.57 -39.61 -25.27
C GLU A 197 -27.95 -39.57 -26.76
N HIS A 198 -27.78 -38.43 -27.42
CA HIS A 198 -28.03 -38.29 -28.85
C HIS A 198 -27.12 -39.20 -29.68
N ARG A 199 -25.82 -39.28 -29.34
CA ARG A 199 -24.87 -40.18 -29.98
C ARG A 199 -25.28 -41.64 -29.81
N ARG A 200 -25.71 -42.05 -28.61
CA ARG A 200 -26.17 -43.42 -28.33
C ARG A 200 -27.42 -43.77 -29.14
N VAL A 201 -28.41 -42.88 -29.17
CA VAL A 201 -29.65 -43.10 -29.95
C VAL A 201 -29.34 -43.20 -31.45
N LYS A 202 -28.48 -42.32 -31.97
CA LYS A 202 -28.08 -42.34 -33.38
C LYS A 202 -27.36 -43.64 -33.76
N GLU A 203 -26.46 -44.12 -32.90
CA GLU A 203 -25.78 -45.40 -33.13
C GLU A 203 -26.73 -46.60 -33.05
N GLU A 204 -27.67 -46.59 -32.09
CA GLU A 204 -28.68 -47.65 -31.99
C GLU A 204 -29.60 -47.67 -33.23
N GLN A 205 -29.99 -46.51 -33.75
CA GLN A 205 -30.74 -46.40 -35.00
C GLN A 205 -29.94 -46.95 -36.17
N ARG A 206 -28.67 -46.54 -36.31
CA ARG A 206 -27.78 -47.04 -37.36
C ARG A 206 -27.62 -48.56 -37.32
N LEU A 207 -27.51 -49.15 -36.12
CA LEU A 207 -27.43 -50.61 -35.96
C LEU A 207 -28.74 -51.31 -36.35
N LYS A 208 -29.91 -50.73 -36.02
CA LYS A 208 -31.21 -51.26 -36.42
C LYS A 208 -31.41 -51.20 -37.92
N GLU A 209 -31.09 -50.06 -38.54
CA GLU A 209 -31.13 -49.87 -39.99
C GLU A 209 -30.17 -50.84 -40.70
N ALA A 210 -28.93 -50.95 -40.22
CA ALA A 210 -27.95 -51.90 -40.77
C ALA A 210 -28.40 -53.37 -40.62
N HIS A 211 -29.07 -53.71 -39.52
CA HIS A 211 -29.63 -55.05 -39.31
C HIS A 211 -30.80 -55.32 -40.26
N GLU A 212 -31.71 -54.37 -40.42
CA GLU A 212 -32.84 -54.48 -41.34
C GLU A 212 -32.37 -54.58 -42.79
N ASP A 213 -31.39 -53.78 -43.20
CA ASP A 213 -30.80 -53.84 -44.52
C ASP A 213 -30.01 -55.14 -44.75
N ASN A 214 -29.36 -55.68 -43.71
CA ASN A 214 -28.73 -57.00 -43.80
C ASN A 214 -29.77 -58.12 -43.99
N LEU A 215 -30.91 -58.07 -43.29
CA LEU A 215 -32.00 -59.02 -43.47
C LEU A 215 -32.66 -58.90 -44.85
N LYS A 216 -32.84 -57.67 -45.37
CA LYS A 216 -33.34 -57.44 -46.74
C LYS A 216 -32.41 -58.05 -47.78
N ARG A 217 -31.10 -57.77 -47.68
CA ARG A 217 -30.09 -58.39 -48.56
C ARG A 217 -30.10 -59.91 -48.47
N GLY A 218 -30.28 -60.47 -47.27
CA GLY A 218 -30.39 -61.91 -47.10
C GLY A 218 -31.64 -62.49 -47.74
N ALA A 219 -32.78 -61.78 -47.68
CA ALA A 219 -34.02 -62.21 -48.33
C ALA A 219 -33.94 -62.12 -49.86
N GLU A 220 -33.28 -61.08 -50.38
CA GLU A 220 -32.98 -60.95 -51.81
C GLU A 220 -32.03 -62.06 -52.28
N ALA A 221 -30.96 -62.33 -51.53
CA ALA A 221 -30.04 -63.42 -51.81
C ALA A 221 -30.73 -64.79 -51.78
N PHE A 222 -31.61 -65.04 -50.80
CA PHE A 222 -32.43 -66.25 -50.76
C PHE A 222 -33.29 -66.38 -52.02
N SER A 223 -33.94 -65.29 -52.44
CA SER A 223 -34.77 -65.28 -53.66
C SER A 223 -33.96 -65.40 -54.96
N GLU A 224 -32.68 -65.05 -54.96
CA GLU A 224 -31.78 -65.21 -56.11
C GLU A 224 -31.28 -66.66 -56.21
N MET A 225 -31.00 -67.30 -55.08
CA MET A 225 -30.56 -68.69 -55.01
C MET A 225 -31.71 -69.69 -55.26
N ASP A 226 -32.94 -69.35 -54.86
CA ASP A 226 -34.16 -70.16 -55.07
C ASP A 226 -34.60 -70.09 -56.54
N SER A 227 -34.05 -71.00 -57.35
CA SER A 227 -34.18 -70.98 -58.80
C SER A 227 -35.53 -71.51 -59.27
N ASP A 228 -36.11 -72.47 -58.54
CA ASP A 228 -37.42 -73.05 -58.86
C ASP A 228 -38.61 -72.36 -58.16
N LYS A 229 -38.32 -71.41 -57.26
CA LYS A 229 -39.26 -70.53 -56.56
C LYS A 229 -40.23 -71.29 -55.66
N ASP A 230 -39.82 -72.42 -55.14
CA ASP A 230 -40.62 -73.22 -54.21
C ASP A 230 -40.52 -72.72 -52.75
N ALA A 231 -39.71 -71.68 -52.51
CA ALA A 231 -39.41 -71.07 -51.21
C ALA A 231 -38.62 -71.96 -50.25
N ILE A 232 -37.87 -72.94 -50.78
CA ILE A 232 -37.03 -73.88 -50.04
C ILE A 232 -35.69 -74.03 -50.74
N LEU A 233 -34.59 -73.62 -50.09
CA LEU A 233 -33.26 -73.83 -50.67
C LEU A 233 -32.76 -75.25 -50.40
N VAL A 234 -32.30 -75.92 -51.45
CA VAL A 234 -31.65 -77.24 -51.39
C VAL A 234 -30.17 -77.16 -51.80
N PRO A 235 -29.31 -78.10 -51.36
CA PRO A 235 -27.87 -78.08 -51.68
C PRO A 235 -27.55 -77.98 -53.18
N ALA A 236 -28.43 -78.53 -54.04
CA ALA A 236 -28.25 -78.49 -55.50
C ALA A 236 -28.36 -77.08 -56.10
N GLU A 237 -29.09 -76.18 -55.45
CA GLU A 237 -29.27 -74.79 -55.91
C GLU A 237 -28.12 -73.90 -55.44
N LEU A 238 -27.60 -74.14 -54.23
CA LEU A 238 -26.43 -73.43 -53.71
C LEU A 238 -25.19 -73.63 -54.59
N VAL A 239 -24.99 -74.84 -55.12
CA VAL A 239 -23.87 -75.20 -56.01
C VAL A 239 -23.77 -74.30 -57.26
N LEU A 240 -24.87 -73.63 -57.66
CA LEU A 240 -24.89 -72.69 -58.78
C LEU A 240 -24.18 -71.36 -58.47
N HIS A 241 -23.94 -71.06 -57.20
CA HIS A 241 -23.26 -69.85 -56.74
C HIS A 241 -21.82 -70.17 -56.33
N SER A 242 -20.93 -70.23 -57.32
CA SER A 242 -19.50 -70.50 -57.13
C SER A 242 -18.78 -69.48 -56.22
N GLU A 243 -19.37 -68.32 -55.96
CA GLU A 243 -18.86 -67.30 -55.04
C GLU A 243 -18.94 -67.73 -53.55
N LEU A 244 -19.69 -68.80 -53.25
CA LEU A 244 -19.87 -69.34 -51.91
C LEU A 244 -18.89 -70.46 -51.55
N ASP A 245 -17.91 -70.74 -52.42
CA ASP A 245 -16.91 -71.77 -52.19
C ASP A 245 -16.07 -71.49 -50.91
N PRO A 246 -16.13 -72.36 -49.89
CA PRO A 246 -15.38 -72.19 -48.65
C PRO A 246 -13.87 -72.38 -48.82
N ASP A 247 -13.42 -73.12 -49.84
CA ASP A 247 -12.02 -73.47 -50.05
C ASP A 247 -11.43 -72.67 -51.22
N THR A 248 -10.52 -71.73 -50.93
CA THR A 248 -9.94 -70.83 -51.95
C THR A 248 -8.89 -71.51 -52.85
N SER A 249 -8.87 -72.85 -52.90
CA SER A 249 -7.77 -73.65 -53.48
C SER A 249 -8.18 -74.61 -54.59
N ASP A 250 -9.44 -75.03 -54.62
CA ASP A 250 -10.15 -75.61 -55.75
C ASP A 250 -11.12 -74.57 -56.33
N SER A 251 -11.64 -74.84 -57.52
CA SER A 251 -12.46 -73.90 -58.29
C SER A 251 -13.88 -74.45 -58.48
N GLU A 252 -14.30 -75.37 -57.61
CA GLU A 252 -15.53 -76.15 -57.78
C GLU A 252 -16.27 -76.30 -56.46
N PHE A 253 -17.36 -75.55 -56.29
CA PHE A 253 -18.28 -75.69 -55.16
C PHE A 253 -19.13 -76.96 -55.33
N THR A 254 -18.97 -77.95 -54.44
CA THR A 254 -19.61 -79.27 -54.55
C THR A 254 -20.86 -79.41 -53.69
N ALA A 255 -21.74 -80.36 -54.04
CA ALA A 255 -23.00 -80.60 -53.31
C ALA A 255 -22.81 -80.99 -51.84
N ALA A 256 -21.67 -81.63 -51.50
CA ALA A 256 -21.34 -81.98 -50.12
C ALA A 256 -20.94 -80.74 -49.29
N GLU A 257 -20.26 -79.77 -49.90
CA GLU A 257 -19.92 -78.50 -49.25
C GLU A 257 -21.17 -77.63 -49.05
N ALA A 258 -22.07 -77.59 -50.04
CA ALA A 258 -23.36 -76.92 -49.92
C ALA A 258 -24.23 -77.51 -48.79
N GLU A 259 -24.22 -78.84 -48.61
CA GLU A 259 -24.93 -79.51 -47.51
C GLU A 259 -24.35 -79.15 -46.13
N VAL A 260 -23.02 -79.03 -46.02
CA VAL A 260 -22.34 -78.58 -44.79
C VAL A 260 -22.67 -77.11 -44.48
N MET A 261 -22.78 -76.26 -45.49
CA MET A 261 -23.18 -74.86 -45.32
C MET A 261 -24.64 -74.70 -44.89
N LEU A 262 -25.55 -75.51 -45.43
CA LEU A 262 -26.98 -75.47 -45.09
C LEU A 262 -27.31 -76.13 -43.74
N GLN A 263 -26.48 -77.08 -43.29
CA GLN A 263 -26.67 -77.87 -42.06
C GLN A 263 -28.01 -78.64 -41.99
N ALA A 264 -28.72 -78.74 -43.12
CA ALA A 264 -30.00 -79.41 -43.27
C ALA A 264 -30.23 -79.79 -44.75
N ASP A 265 -31.09 -80.78 -44.99
CA ASP A 265 -31.44 -81.27 -46.34
C ASP A 265 -32.16 -80.21 -47.19
N SER A 266 -32.86 -79.28 -46.53
CA SER A 266 -33.63 -78.20 -47.13
C SER A 266 -33.89 -77.10 -46.10
N VAL A 267 -33.76 -75.82 -46.47
CA VAL A 267 -33.95 -74.70 -45.53
C VAL A 267 -35.00 -73.71 -46.03
N ASP A 268 -35.83 -73.21 -45.11
CA ASP A 268 -36.76 -72.11 -45.39
C ASP A 268 -36.09 -70.75 -45.19
N LEU A 269 -36.74 -69.68 -45.64
CA LEU A 269 -36.23 -68.30 -45.54
C LEU A 269 -35.82 -67.91 -44.12
N ASN A 270 -36.57 -68.35 -43.10
CA ASN A 270 -36.32 -67.98 -41.71
C ASN A 270 -35.08 -68.69 -41.15
N TYR A 271 -34.94 -69.98 -41.45
CA TYR A 271 -33.75 -70.75 -41.10
C TYR A 271 -32.51 -70.23 -41.84
N PHE A 272 -32.65 -69.89 -43.13
CA PHE A 272 -31.59 -69.30 -43.93
C PHE A 272 -31.10 -67.98 -43.35
N LEU A 273 -32.00 -67.02 -43.09
CA LEU A 273 -31.63 -65.71 -42.53
C LEU A 273 -30.96 -65.79 -41.15
N THR A 274 -31.34 -66.79 -40.34
CA THR A 274 -30.85 -66.94 -38.96
C THR A 274 -29.53 -67.70 -38.89
N ASN A 275 -29.34 -68.75 -39.70
CA ASN A 275 -28.24 -69.69 -39.54
C ASN A 275 -27.26 -69.70 -40.72
N VAL A 276 -27.73 -69.52 -41.95
CA VAL A 276 -26.90 -69.63 -43.16
C VAL A 276 -26.37 -68.26 -43.59
N TRP A 277 -27.24 -67.26 -43.70
CA TRP A 277 -26.90 -65.90 -44.13
C TRP A 277 -25.78 -65.24 -43.31
N PRO A 278 -25.71 -65.35 -41.97
CA PRO A 278 -24.59 -64.76 -41.21
C PRO A 278 -23.21 -65.32 -41.58
N MET A 279 -23.15 -66.54 -42.10
CA MET A 279 -21.89 -67.18 -42.52
C MET A 279 -21.47 -66.73 -43.93
N ILE A 280 -22.43 -66.42 -44.79
CA ILE A 280 -22.18 -66.15 -46.22
C ILE A 280 -22.43 -64.69 -46.66
N ASN A 281 -23.00 -63.84 -45.80
CA ASN A 281 -23.39 -62.46 -46.19
C ASN A 281 -22.23 -61.53 -46.57
N SER A 282 -21.00 -61.89 -46.21
CA SER A 282 -19.79 -61.12 -46.51
C SER A 282 -19.14 -61.56 -47.82
N THR A 283 -19.39 -62.80 -48.24
CA THR A 283 -18.88 -63.39 -49.49
C THR A 283 -19.90 -63.29 -50.62
N PHE A 284 -21.19 -63.36 -50.30
CA PHE A 284 -22.27 -63.23 -51.28
C PHE A 284 -22.45 -61.77 -51.71
N GLN A 285 -21.96 -61.44 -52.90
CA GLN A 285 -22.19 -60.14 -53.54
C GLN A 285 -23.50 -60.19 -54.33
N THR A 286 -24.61 -59.77 -53.72
CA THR A 286 -25.84 -59.50 -54.45
C THR A 286 -25.55 -58.46 -55.55
N THR A 287 -26.00 -58.71 -56.78
CA THR A 287 -25.78 -57.83 -57.95
C THR A 287 -26.45 -56.45 -57.85
N LEU A 288 -27.15 -56.18 -56.74
CA LEU A 288 -27.77 -54.91 -56.38
C LEU A 288 -27.20 -54.42 -55.03
N ALA A 289 -25.97 -53.92 -55.06
CA ALA A 289 -25.51 -53.07 -53.96
C ALA A 289 -26.32 -51.75 -53.98
N PRO A 290 -26.90 -51.29 -52.87
CA PRO A 290 -27.31 -49.88 -52.79
C PRO A 290 -26.07 -49.02 -53.02
N PRO A 291 -26.22 -47.82 -53.63
CA PRO A 291 -25.09 -46.94 -53.86
C PRO A 291 -24.38 -46.72 -52.53
N VAL A 292 -23.05 -46.85 -52.55
CA VAL A 292 -22.18 -46.26 -51.53
C VAL A 292 -22.74 -44.86 -51.26
N GLU A 293 -23.36 -44.66 -50.09
CA GLU A 293 -23.69 -43.32 -49.61
C GLU A 293 -22.38 -42.57 -49.59
N GLN A 294 -22.21 -41.73 -50.61
CA GLN A 294 -21.29 -40.63 -50.55
C GLN A 294 -21.69 -39.87 -49.28
N GLN A 295 -20.73 -39.70 -48.38
CA GLN A 295 -20.89 -38.81 -47.25
C GLN A 295 -21.17 -37.41 -47.82
N GLU A 296 -22.44 -37.08 -47.98
CA GLU A 296 -22.90 -35.71 -48.11
C GLU A 296 -22.66 -35.07 -46.75
N GLN A 297 -21.50 -34.43 -46.64
CA GLN A 297 -21.27 -33.40 -45.65
C GLN A 297 -22.17 -32.22 -46.01
N GLU A 298 -23.39 -32.24 -45.51
CA GLU A 298 -24.22 -31.04 -45.39
C GLU A 298 -24.79 -31.04 -43.96
N ASN A 299 -24.20 -30.25 -43.06
CA ASN A 299 -24.67 -28.88 -42.86
C ASN A 299 -23.86 -28.16 -41.77
N GLN A 300 -23.59 -26.89 -42.04
CA GLN A 300 -23.58 -25.77 -41.10
C GLN A 300 -22.98 -25.97 -39.70
N GLU A 301 -21.76 -25.46 -39.53
CA GLU A 301 -21.47 -24.62 -38.36
C GLU A 301 -21.55 -23.14 -38.77
N VAL A 302 -22.42 -22.45 -38.05
CA VAL A 302 -22.63 -21.01 -38.07
C VAL A 302 -21.61 -20.36 -37.13
N LYS A 303 -20.90 -19.36 -37.67
CA LYS A 303 -20.10 -18.29 -37.02
C LYS A 303 -18.80 -18.75 -36.33
N THR A 304 -17.68 -18.08 -36.53
CA THR A 304 -17.53 -16.61 -36.54
C THR A 304 -16.22 -16.22 -37.20
N GLU A 305 -16.24 -15.47 -38.30
CA GLU A 305 -15.22 -14.46 -38.63
C GLU A 305 -15.91 -13.39 -39.48
N GLU A 306 -16.23 -12.25 -38.86
CA GLU A 306 -16.36 -10.98 -39.57
C GLU A 306 -15.12 -10.17 -39.23
N ASP A 307 -14.20 -10.17 -40.18
CA ASP A 307 -13.23 -9.12 -40.40
C ASP A 307 -13.92 -8.04 -41.25
N LEU A 308 -14.03 -6.83 -40.69
CA LEU A 308 -14.14 -5.59 -41.46
C LEU A 308 -12.93 -4.75 -41.08
N GLY A 309 -11.96 -4.75 -41.99
CA GLY A 309 -10.71 -4.01 -41.88
C GLY A 309 -10.82 -2.51 -42.12
N GLU A 310 -9.69 -1.88 -41.76
CA GLU A 310 -9.06 -0.65 -42.29
C GLU A 310 -9.87 0.65 -42.14
N ASP A 311 -9.36 1.65 -41.42
CA ASP A 311 -8.32 2.53 -41.94
C ASP A 311 -7.37 3.13 -40.89
N ASP A 312 -6.17 3.40 -41.39
CA ASP A 312 -4.98 4.04 -40.83
C ASP A 312 -5.16 5.57 -40.54
N ILE A 313 -4.18 6.12 -39.81
CA ILE A 313 -3.79 7.54 -39.69
C ILE A 313 -4.55 8.42 -38.65
N LEU A 314 -4.00 8.58 -37.44
CA LEU A 314 -3.21 9.78 -37.07
C LEU A 314 -2.68 9.70 -35.63
N ARG A 315 -1.34 9.66 -35.57
CA ARG A 315 -0.48 10.15 -34.50
C ARG A 315 -1.02 11.44 -33.87
N GLY A 316 -1.54 11.36 -32.65
CA GLY A 316 -1.96 12.50 -31.84
C GLY A 316 -1.38 12.37 -30.43
N GLU A 317 -0.40 13.23 -30.13
CA GLU A 317 0.11 13.64 -28.82
C GLU A 317 -0.23 12.77 -27.60
N VAL A 318 0.77 11.99 -27.19
CA VAL A 318 1.00 11.75 -25.76
C VAL A 318 1.42 13.11 -25.20
N VAL A 319 0.53 13.75 -24.44
CA VAL A 319 0.97 14.79 -23.51
C VAL A 319 1.62 14.04 -22.37
N ASP A 320 2.95 14.00 -22.40
CA ASP A 320 3.75 13.75 -21.21
C ASP A 320 3.43 14.90 -20.23
N GLU A 321 2.52 14.66 -19.27
CA GLU A 321 2.64 15.34 -17.98
C GLU A 321 3.75 14.58 -17.24
N GLU A 322 4.97 15.10 -17.40
CA GLU A 322 6.10 14.82 -16.52
C GLU A 322 5.71 15.21 -15.09
N ASP A 323 5.13 14.28 -14.34
CA ASP A 323 5.15 14.33 -12.88
C ASP A 323 6.60 14.10 -12.45
N TYR A 324 7.30 15.22 -12.28
CA TYR A 324 8.65 15.31 -11.76
C TYR A 324 8.64 14.82 -10.30
N TYR A 325 8.89 13.53 -10.11
CA TYR A 325 9.28 12.97 -8.81
C TYR A 325 10.73 13.37 -8.54
N GLU A 326 10.93 14.49 -7.85
CA GLU A 326 12.17 14.71 -7.12
C GLU A 326 12.14 13.84 -5.86
N ASP A 327 12.69 12.62 -5.99
CA ASP A 327 13.17 11.84 -4.85
C ASP A 327 14.35 12.60 -4.22
N GLU A 328 14.07 13.54 -3.32
CA GLU A 328 15.04 13.90 -2.29
C GLU A 328 14.91 12.88 -1.15
N GLU A 329 15.74 11.84 -1.21
CA GLU A 329 16.04 11.02 -0.03
C GLU A 329 16.78 11.88 0.99
N GLU A 330 16.04 12.58 1.86
CA GLU A 330 16.55 12.94 3.18
C GLU A 330 16.30 11.78 4.15
N THR A 331 17.39 11.11 4.48
CA THR A 331 17.46 10.14 5.56
C THR A 331 17.25 10.84 6.91
N ASP A 332 16.02 10.88 7.40
CA ASP A 332 15.76 11.16 8.80
C ASP A 332 15.78 9.86 9.62
N GLN A 333 16.88 9.66 10.33
CA GLN A 333 16.97 8.73 11.45
C GLN A 333 16.11 9.28 12.59
N GLU A 334 14.87 8.82 12.71
CA GLU A 334 14.08 9.01 13.92
C GLU A 334 14.43 7.92 14.94
N ASP A 335 15.21 8.31 15.95
CA ASP A 335 15.40 7.58 17.20
C ASP A 335 14.04 7.44 17.91
N HIS A 336 13.43 6.26 17.85
CA HIS A 336 12.36 5.87 18.75
C HIS A 336 12.95 5.54 20.13
N GLN A 337 12.80 6.46 21.09
CA GLN A 337 12.83 6.11 22.52
C GLN A 337 11.43 5.67 22.94
N GLU A 338 11.31 4.40 23.29
CA GLU A 338 10.15 3.81 23.97
C GLU A 338 10.07 4.39 25.39
N GLU A 339 9.00 5.13 25.70
CA GLU A 339 8.60 5.40 27.08
C GLU A 339 7.71 4.24 27.55
N GLU A 340 8.25 3.39 28.42
CA GLU A 340 7.48 2.37 29.16
C GLU A 340 6.55 3.05 30.18
N GLU A 341 5.24 2.80 30.06
CA GLU A 341 4.25 3.15 31.07
C GLU A 341 4.41 2.23 32.29
N ALA A 342 4.74 2.83 33.44
CA ALA A 342 4.69 2.17 34.74
C ALA A 342 3.29 2.34 35.36
N GLU A 343 2.50 1.28 35.38
CA GLU A 343 1.31 1.17 36.23
C GLU A 343 1.75 0.83 37.68
N GLU A 344 1.65 1.79 38.61
CA GLU A 344 1.69 1.50 40.05
C GLU A 344 0.27 1.25 40.59
N GLU A 345 0.07 0.05 41.12
CA GLU A 345 -1.14 -0.40 41.80
C GLU A 345 -1.42 0.39 43.09
N GLY A 346 -2.68 0.77 43.28
CA GLY A 346 -3.18 1.37 44.51
C GLY A 346 -3.27 0.37 45.68
N PRO A 347 -3.14 0.81 46.94
CA PRO A 347 -3.15 -0.10 48.07
C PRO A 347 -4.57 -0.57 48.42
N SER A 348 -4.69 -1.89 48.52
CA SER A 348 -5.84 -2.63 49.01
C SER A 348 -6.10 -2.35 50.50
N SER A 349 -7.38 -2.23 50.82
CA SER A 349 -7.95 -2.09 52.15
C SER A 349 -8.08 -3.43 52.90
N GLY A 350 -7.58 -3.47 54.13
CA GLY A 350 -8.12 -4.22 55.29
C GLY A 350 -7.57 -5.64 55.54
N PRO A 351 -7.80 -6.23 56.73
CA PRO A 351 -8.59 -5.75 57.88
C PRO A 351 -7.78 -5.20 59.07
#